data_AF-A0A101FZ49-F1
#
_entry.id   AF-A0A101FZ49-F1
#
_cell.length_a   1.000
_cell.length_b   1.000
_cell.length_c   1.000
_cell.angle_alpha   90.00
_cell.angle_beta   90.00
_cell.angle_gamma   90.00
#
_symmetry.space_group_name_H-M   'P 1'
#
loop_
_entity.id
_entity.type
_entity.pdbx_description
1 polymer ?
#
loop_
_entity_poly.entity_id
_entity_poly.type
_entity_poly.pdbx_seq_one_letter_code
_entity_poly.pdbx_strand_id
1 'polypeptide(L)'
;MFLKHLSLTNFRNFKRLEVDIPPNVTVMVGNNAQGKTSFLEAVYFFSTLTSVQAGRDRELINFLALEEELPVARLVMDFSRSGSDHQMEARLILGNGGNGNARLRKEVLLDGVKRPLQHALGNFNSVIFLPQMTEIIEDGPDVRRRYLDMTIAQVYPGYARELSAYLQTISQRNALLKNMAERGGDPAQLDFWDERVAEKGSFIMRTRIQMLQEFEQLASATHLELSEQRSDLTIQYLPGFDFLHSTQAQNSLVS
;
A
#
# COMPACT_ATOMS: atom_id res chain seq x y z
N MET A 1 19.56 -2.08 -4.63
CA MET A 1 18.83 -3.12 -3.86
C MET A 1 18.73 -4.35 -4.73
N PHE A 2 18.84 -5.55 -4.18
CA PHE A 2 18.91 -6.77 -4.97
C PHE A 2 18.25 -7.95 -4.24
N LEU A 3 17.25 -8.58 -4.89
CA LEU A 3 16.63 -9.83 -4.42
C LEU A 3 17.60 -10.99 -4.67
N LYS A 4 17.96 -11.74 -3.62
CA LYS A 4 18.86 -12.90 -3.72
C LYS A 4 18.11 -14.22 -3.71
N HIS A 5 17.12 -14.35 -2.84
CA HIS A 5 16.38 -15.60 -2.66
C HIS A 5 14.92 -15.30 -2.35
N LEU A 6 14.02 -16.13 -2.89
CA LEU A 6 12.61 -16.12 -2.56
C LEU A 6 12.14 -17.53 -2.20
N SER A 7 11.56 -17.65 -1.01
CA SER A 7 10.88 -18.87 -0.56
C SER A 7 9.40 -18.58 -0.32
N LEU A 8 8.52 -19.37 -0.92
CA LEU A 8 7.07 -19.29 -0.77
C LEU A 8 6.54 -20.62 -0.26
N THR A 9 5.63 -20.57 0.71
CA THR A 9 4.87 -21.72 1.19
C THR A 9 3.40 -21.34 1.21
N ASN A 10 2.56 -22.16 0.58
CA ASN A 10 1.10 -21.97 0.51
C ASN A 10 0.68 -20.57 0.03
N PHE A 11 1.40 -20.01 -0.95
CA PHE A 11 1.11 -18.69 -1.52
C PHE A 11 0.55 -18.83 -2.94
N ARG A 12 -0.64 -18.28 -3.20
CA ARG A 12 -1.34 -18.36 -4.49
C ARG A 12 -1.37 -19.80 -5.00
N ASN A 13 -0.84 -20.07 -6.19
CA ASN A 13 -0.77 -21.40 -6.78
C ASN A 13 0.46 -22.21 -6.33
N PHE A 14 1.36 -21.65 -5.51
CA PHE A 14 2.54 -22.34 -4.99
C PHE A 14 2.23 -23.00 -3.64
N LYS A 15 2.35 -24.34 -3.59
CA LYS A 15 2.47 -25.07 -2.31
C LYS A 15 3.83 -24.82 -1.66
N ARG A 16 4.88 -24.94 -2.47
CA ARG A 16 6.26 -24.59 -2.11
C ARG A 16 6.99 -24.06 -3.34
N LEU A 17 7.78 -23.03 -3.15
CA LEU A 17 8.75 -22.52 -4.12
C LEU A 17 9.99 -22.10 -3.34
N GLU A 18 11.17 -22.47 -3.83
CA GLU A 18 12.46 -21.95 -3.36
C GLU A 18 13.29 -21.65 -4.59
N VAL A 19 13.75 -20.41 -4.71
CA VAL A 19 14.49 -19.98 -5.90
C VAL A 19 15.51 -18.92 -5.54
N ASP A 20 16.74 -19.15 -5.99
CA ASP A 20 17.80 -18.15 -6.00
C ASP A 20 17.68 -17.29 -7.25
N ILE A 21 17.79 -15.98 -7.07
CA ILE A 21 17.67 -15.00 -8.13
C ILE A 21 19.07 -14.53 -8.50
N PRO A 22 19.53 -14.78 -9.74
CA PRO A 22 20.83 -14.31 -10.17
C PRO A 22 20.84 -12.78 -10.31
N PRO A 23 22.03 -12.15 -10.27
CA PRO A 23 22.16 -10.73 -10.54
C PRO A 23 21.66 -10.38 -11.95
N ASN A 24 21.20 -9.14 -12.10
CA ASN A 24 20.71 -8.56 -13.36
C ASN A 24 19.35 -9.12 -13.80
N VAL A 25 19.15 -9.28 -15.12
CA VAL A 25 17.87 -9.62 -15.73
C VAL A 25 17.60 -11.11 -15.60
N THR A 26 16.48 -11.45 -14.95
CA THR A 26 15.96 -12.82 -14.86
C THR A 26 14.71 -12.94 -15.71
N VAL A 27 14.68 -13.90 -16.63
CA VAL A 27 13.53 -14.17 -17.49
C VAL A 27 12.83 -15.45 -17.04
N MET A 28 11.58 -15.33 -16.60
CA MET A 28 10.73 -16.47 -16.25
C MET A 28 9.88 -16.88 -17.45
N VAL A 29 10.08 -18.09 -17.95
CA VAL A 29 9.36 -18.66 -19.09
C VAL A 29 8.43 -19.77 -18.63
N GLY A 30 7.27 -19.89 -19.26
CA GLY A 30 6.32 -20.96 -19.02
C GLY A 30 4.95 -20.62 -19.56
N ASN A 31 4.05 -21.60 -19.59
CA ASN A 31 2.67 -21.40 -20.04
C ASN A 31 1.91 -20.41 -19.14
N ASN A 32 0.77 -19.92 -19.62
CA ASN A 32 -0.13 -19.09 -18.80
C ASN A 32 -0.61 -19.86 -17.56
N ALA A 33 -0.95 -19.12 -16.51
CA ALA A 33 -1.38 -19.66 -15.22
C ALA A 33 -0.37 -20.55 -14.45
N GLN A 34 0.89 -20.61 -14.88
CA GLN A 34 1.95 -21.37 -14.17
C GLN A 34 2.55 -20.62 -12.96
N GLY A 35 1.99 -19.47 -12.57
CA GLY A 35 2.46 -18.72 -11.39
C GLY A 35 3.52 -17.65 -11.65
N LYS A 36 3.86 -17.34 -12.91
CA LYS A 36 4.79 -16.22 -13.24
C LYS A 36 4.32 -14.89 -12.61
N THR A 37 3.04 -14.58 -12.78
CA THR A 37 2.43 -13.37 -12.21
C THR A 37 2.34 -13.45 -10.69
N SER A 38 2.05 -14.63 -10.12
CA SER A 38 2.06 -14.86 -8.67
C SER A 38 3.46 -14.67 -8.07
N PHE A 39 4.52 -15.03 -8.79
CA PHE A 39 5.89 -14.80 -8.37
C PHE A 39 6.19 -13.30 -8.29
N LEU A 40 5.87 -12.53 -9.35
CA LEU A 40 6.07 -11.08 -9.35
C LEU A 40 5.25 -10.40 -8.27
N GLU A 41 4.02 -10.87 -8.05
CA GLU A 41 3.17 -10.42 -6.95
C GLU A 41 3.81 -10.71 -5.59
N ALA A 42 4.41 -11.87 -5.38
CA ALA A 42 5.09 -12.20 -4.13
C ALA A 42 6.27 -11.25 -3.85
N VAL A 43 7.08 -10.95 -4.88
CA VAL A 43 8.19 -9.99 -4.75
C VAL A 43 7.67 -8.60 -4.42
N TYR A 44 6.67 -8.11 -5.17
CA TYR A 44 6.10 -6.79 -4.95
C TYR A 44 5.34 -6.68 -3.63
N PHE A 45 4.77 -7.79 -3.15
CA PHE A 45 4.10 -7.86 -1.86
C PHE A 45 5.04 -7.47 -0.72
N PHE A 46 6.33 -7.78 -0.77
CA PHE A 46 7.26 -7.33 0.26
C PHE A 46 7.52 -5.82 0.28
N SER A 47 7.31 -5.14 -0.85
CA SER A 47 7.44 -3.68 -0.91
C SER A 47 6.24 -2.94 -0.34
N THR A 48 5.05 -3.52 -0.45
CA THR A 48 3.79 -2.82 -0.16
C THR A 48 2.94 -3.49 0.91
N LEU A 49 3.30 -4.72 1.29
CA LEU A 49 2.56 -5.61 2.19
C LEU A 49 1.09 -5.75 1.82
N THR A 50 0.73 -5.56 0.55
CA THR A 50 -0.61 -5.74 0.02
C THR A 50 -0.50 -6.32 -1.39
N SER A 51 -1.51 -7.06 -1.80
CA SER A 51 -1.63 -7.47 -3.19
C SER A 51 -2.00 -6.29 -4.09
N VAL A 52 -1.50 -6.36 -5.33
CA VAL A 52 -1.92 -5.53 -6.48
C VAL A 52 -3.01 -6.16 -7.33
N GLN A 53 -3.30 -7.45 -7.13
CA GLN A 53 -4.26 -8.21 -7.94
C GLN A 53 -5.46 -8.73 -7.13
N ALA A 54 -5.23 -9.14 -5.89
CA ALA A 54 -6.25 -9.69 -5.02
C ALA A 54 -7.00 -8.56 -4.30
N GLY A 55 -8.33 -8.67 -4.26
CA GLY A 55 -9.17 -7.74 -3.51
C GLY A 55 -9.06 -7.95 -2.00
N ARG A 56 -8.70 -9.17 -1.56
CA ARG A 56 -8.52 -9.52 -0.15
C ARG A 56 -7.27 -10.35 0.04
N ASP A 57 -6.50 -10.03 1.07
CA ASP A 57 -5.26 -10.77 1.40
C ASP A 57 -5.48 -12.28 1.62
N ARG A 58 -6.68 -12.73 2.02
CA ARG A 58 -6.97 -14.17 2.17
C ARG A 58 -6.82 -14.95 0.85
N GLU A 59 -7.01 -14.28 -0.29
CA GLU A 59 -6.90 -14.85 -1.63
C GLU A 59 -5.44 -15.09 -2.06
N LEU A 60 -4.49 -14.64 -1.22
CA LEU A 60 -3.07 -14.96 -1.35
C LEU A 60 -2.72 -16.30 -0.71
N ILE A 61 -3.58 -16.86 0.15
CA ILE A 61 -3.36 -18.19 0.72
C ILE A 61 -3.76 -19.23 -0.33
N ASN A 62 -2.90 -20.24 -0.51
CA ASN A 62 -3.17 -21.34 -1.42
C ASN A 62 -4.49 -22.03 -1.04
N PHE A 63 -5.32 -22.32 -2.05
CA PHE A 63 -6.66 -22.85 -1.82
C PHE A 63 -6.67 -24.19 -1.06
N LEU A 64 -5.66 -25.04 -1.25
CA LEU A 64 -5.55 -26.32 -0.55
C LEU A 64 -5.15 -26.13 0.91
N ALA A 65 -4.43 -25.06 1.23
CA ALA A 65 -4.09 -24.73 2.61
C ALA A 65 -5.29 -24.22 3.40
N LEU A 66 -6.36 -23.77 2.73
CA LEU A 66 -7.60 -23.33 3.39
C LEU A 66 -8.37 -24.47 4.07
N GLU A 67 -8.07 -25.72 3.69
CA GLU A 67 -8.65 -26.93 4.30
C GLU A 67 -7.90 -27.36 5.58
N GLU A 68 -6.74 -26.77 5.86
CA GLU A 68 -5.95 -27.04 7.06
C GLU A 68 -6.60 -26.40 8.31
N GLU A 69 -6.33 -26.94 9.49
CA GLU A 69 -6.86 -26.42 10.77
C GLU A 69 -6.45 -24.95 11.01
N LEU A 70 -5.26 -24.59 10.57
CA LEU A 70 -4.75 -23.22 10.60
C LEU A 70 -4.11 -22.87 9.25
N PRO A 71 -4.88 -22.32 8.30
CA PRO A 71 -4.34 -21.93 7.00
C PRO A 71 -3.30 -20.82 7.13
N VAL A 72 -2.09 -21.09 6.66
CA VAL A 72 -0.98 -20.12 6.67
C VAL A 72 -0.29 -20.08 5.31
N ALA A 73 -0.12 -18.87 4.77
CA ALA A 73 0.88 -18.59 3.74
C ALA A 73 2.11 -17.94 4.36
N ARG A 74 3.30 -18.40 3.96
CA ARG A 74 4.59 -17.87 4.41
C ARG A 74 5.42 -17.47 3.20
N LEU A 75 5.92 -16.24 3.19
CA LEU A 75 6.83 -15.73 2.20
C LEU A 75 8.11 -15.33 2.93
N VAL A 76 9.28 -15.69 2.40
CA VAL A 76 10.59 -15.25 2.88
C VAL A 76 11.40 -14.71 1.71
N MET A 77 12.03 -13.57 1.91
CA MET A 77 12.92 -12.92 0.97
C MET A 77 14.26 -12.64 1.63
N ASP A 78 15.34 -13.05 0.96
CA ASP A 78 16.68 -12.54 1.26
C ASP A 78 17.06 -11.51 0.20
N PHE A 79 17.54 -10.34 0.64
CA PHE A 79 17.88 -9.24 -0.25
C PHE A 79 19.07 -8.43 0.27
N SER A 80 19.77 -7.75 -0.64
CA SER A 80 20.82 -6.80 -0.30
C SER A 80 20.34 -5.36 -0.45
N ARG A 81 20.61 -4.53 0.55
CA ARG A 81 20.37 -3.08 0.55
C ARG A 81 21.61 -2.37 1.08
N SER A 82 22.09 -1.37 0.33
CA SER A 82 23.25 -0.56 0.72
C SER A 82 24.49 -1.40 1.13
N GLY A 83 24.70 -2.55 0.46
CA GLY A 83 25.82 -3.46 0.74
C GLY A 83 25.62 -4.40 1.93
N SER A 84 24.51 -4.31 2.66
CA SER A 84 24.16 -5.23 3.75
C SER A 84 23.10 -6.22 3.32
N ASP A 85 23.17 -7.44 3.85
CA ASP A 85 22.19 -8.49 3.61
C ASP A 85 21.11 -8.47 4.69
N HIS A 86 19.88 -8.63 4.25
CA HIS A 86 18.68 -8.60 5.07
C HIS A 86 17.75 -9.74 4.69
N GLN A 87 16.93 -10.14 5.66
CA GLN A 87 15.83 -11.07 5.44
C GLN A 87 14.52 -10.42 5.84
N MET A 88 13.51 -10.53 4.98
CA MET A 88 12.13 -10.19 5.31
C MET A 88 11.26 -11.44 5.23
N GLU A 89 10.42 -11.63 6.23
CA GLU A 89 9.45 -12.71 6.26
C GLU A 89 8.05 -12.13 6.47
N ALA A 90 7.09 -12.58 5.66
CA ALA A 90 5.68 -12.25 5.80
C ALA A 90 4.86 -13.51 6.01
N ARG A 91 3.94 -13.47 6.96
CA ARG A 91 2.98 -14.55 7.26
C ARG A 91 1.55 -14.05 7.14
N LEU A 92 0.73 -14.77 6.39
CA LEU A 92 -0.72 -14.58 6.32
C LEU A 92 -1.37 -15.74 7.02
N ILE A 93 -1.92 -15.50 8.20
CA ILE A 93 -2.47 -16.52 9.09
C ILE A 93 -3.98 -16.32 9.13
N LEU A 94 -4.74 -17.27 8.61
CA LEU A 94 -6.19 -17.25 8.68
C LEU A 94 -6.62 -18.02 9.93
N GLY A 95 -6.91 -17.29 11.01
CA GLY A 95 -7.39 -17.90 12.25
C GLY A 95 -8.91 -17.85 12.35
N ASN A 96 -9.45 -18.57 13.34
CA ASN A 96 -10.85 -18.42 13.75
C ASN A 96 -11.04 -17.04 14.38
N GLY A 97 -11.91 -16.21 13.80
CA GLY A 97 -12.34 -14.96 14.43
C GLY A 97 -13.56 -15.19 15.33
N GLY A 98 -13.89 -14.16 16.12
CA GLY A 98 -15.14 -14.15 16.88
C GLY A 98 -16.36 -14.22 15.95
N ASN A 99 -17.46 -14.81 16.43
CA ASN A 99 -18.73 -14.98 15.72
C ASN A 99 -18.68 -15.89 14.48
N GLY A 100 -17.73 -16.83 14.39
CA GLY A 100 -17.67 -17.82 13.30
C GLY A 100 -17.08 -17.30 11.98
N ASN A 101 -16.62 -16.04 11.94
CA ASN A 101 -15.95 -15.48 10.77
C ASN A 101 -14.43 -15.67 10.87
N ALA A 102 -13.81 -16.19 9.82
CA ALA A 102 -12.36 -16.30 9.74
C ALA A 102 -11.71 -14.90 9.77
N ARG A 103 -10.69 -14.71 10.61
CA ARG A 103 -9.93 -13.46 10.72
C ARG A 103 -8.51 -13.67 10.21
N LEU A 104 -8.16 -12.92 9.18
CA LEU A 104 -6.80 -12.90 8.69
C LEU A 104 -5.92 -12.01 9.57
N ARG A 105 -4.78 -12.54 9.99
CA ARG A 105 -3.68 -11.81 10.64
C ARG A 105 -2.47 -11.80 9.71
N LYS A 106 -1.90 -10.61 9.52
CA LYS A 106 -0.64 -10.43 8.78
C LYS A 106 0.48 -10.13 9.77
N GLU A 107 1.58 -10.86 9.66
CA GLU A 107 2.78 -10.64 10.48
C GLU A 107 3.98 -10.45 9.56
N VAL A 108 4.88 -9.55 9.95
CA VAL A 108 6.13 -9.30 9.22
C VAL A 108 7.30 -9.34 10.19
N LEU A 109 8.37 -10.02 9.80
CA LEU A 109 9.64 -10.04 10.49
C LEU A 109 10.69 -9.41 9.57
N LEU A 110 11.58 -8.62 10.14
CA LEU A 110 12.77 -8.09 9.50
C LEU A 110 13.97 -8.56 10.31
N ASP A 111 14.88 -9.28 9.65
CA ASP A 111 16.08 -9.88 10.26
C ASP A 111 15.73 -10.70 11.51
N GLY A 112 14.69 -11.53 11.40
CA GLY A 112 14.17 -12.39 12.46
C GLY A 112 13.35 -11.68 13.55
N VAL A 113 13.26 -10.34 13.53
CA VAL A 113 12.53 -9.56 14.53
C VAL A 113 11.16 -9.14 14.01
N LYS A 114 10.09 -9.49 14.73
CA LYS A 114 8.73 -9.06 14.40
C LYS A 114 8.61 -7.53 14.42
N ARG A 115 8.09 -6.95 13.34
CA ARG A 115 7.85 -5.50 13.20
C ARG A 115 6.38 -5.21 12.91
N PRO A 116 5.83 -4.07 13.37
CA PRO A 116 4.55 -3.58 12.87
C PRO A 116 4.64 -3.34 11.35
N LEU A 117 3.56 -3.57 10.62
CA LEU A 117 3.55 -3.51 9.15
C LEU A 117 4.05 -2.16 8.61
N GLN A 118 3.57 -1.07 9.21
CA GLN A 118 3.94 0.29 8.85
C GLN A 118 5.44 0.62 9.08
N HIS A 119 6.15 -0.18 9.89
CA HIS A 119 7.60 -0.05 10.07
C HIS A 119 8.40 -0.95 9.12
N ALA A 120 7.79 -2.00 8.58
CA ALA A 120 8.41 -2.88 7.60
C ALA A 120 8.39 -2.29 6.18
N LEU A 121 7.39 -1.46 5.86
CA LEU A 121 7.31 -0.74 4.58
C LEU A 121 8.54 0.17 4.36
N GLY A 122 9.04 0.17 3.12
CA GLY A 122 10.25 0.90 2.72
C GLY A 122 11.58 0.20 3.07
N ASN A 123 11.55 -1.02 3.63
CA ASN A 123 12.77 -1.83 3.80
C ASN A 123 13.21 -2.50 2.49
N PHE A 124 12.24 -2.90 1.67
CA PHE A 124 12.44 -3.40 0.32
C PHE A 124 11.61 -2.59 -0.68
N ASN A 125 12.25 -1.99 -1.67
CA ASN A 125 11.64 -1.16 -2.70
C ASN A 125 11.58 -1.93 -4.02
N SER A 126 10.42 -1.91 -4.67
CA SER A 126 10.26 -2.49 -5.99
C SER A 126 9.20 -1.75 -6.79
N VAL A 127 9.38 -1.77 -8.11
CA VAL A 127 8.38 -1.28 -9.06
C VAL A 127 7.90 -2.50 -9.83
N ILE A 128 6.58 -2.61 -9.98
CA ILE A 128 5.96 -3.63 -10.80
C ILE A 128 5.28 -2.95 -11.98
N PHE A 129 5.31 -3.62 -13.13
CA PHE A 129 4.58 -3.23 -14.33
C PHE A 129 3.67 -4.39 -14.70
N LEU A 130 2.36 -4.21 -14.56
CA LEU A 130 1.35 -5.18 -14.96
C LEU A 130 0.37 -4.53 -15.95
N PRO A 131 -0.21 -5.30 -16.89
CA PRO A 131 -1.19 -4.77 -17.84
C PRO A 131 -2.38 -4.06 -17.18
N GLN A 132 -2.79 -4.49 -15.98
CA GLN A 132 -3.90 -3.90 -15.23
C GLN A 132 -3.58 -2.50 -14.67
N MET A 133 -2.31 -2.06 -14.67
CA MET A 133 -1.95 -0.77 -14.08
C MET A 133 -2.44 0.45 -14.88
N THR A 134 -2.97 0.25 -16.09
CA THR A 134 -3.68 1.30 -16.85
C THR A 134 -4.89 1.84 -16.10
N GLU A 135 -5.46 1.07 -15.15
CA GLU A 135 -6.53 1.52 -14.24
C GLU A 135 -6.17 2.82 -13.49
N ILE A 136 -4.89 3.11 -13.26
CA ILE A 136 -4.46 4.38 -12.63
C ILE A 136 -4.92 5.59 -13.47
N ILE A 137 -4.97 5.44 -14.79
CA ILE A 137 -5.39 6.46 -15.75
C ILE A 137 -6.91 6.41 -15.95
N GLU A 138 -7.47 5.21 -16.13
CA GLU A 138 -8.85 5.00 -16.56
C GLU A 138 -9.89 5.05 -15.43
N ASP A 139 -9.53 4.61 -14.22
CA ASP A 139 -10.48 4.43 -13.11
C ASP A 139 -10.60 5.67 -12.19
N GLY A 140 -11.38 5.50 -11.12
CA GLY A 140 -11.71 6.55 -10.17
C GLY A 140 -10.57 6.97 -9.21
N PRO A 141 -10.80 8.02 -8.40
CA PRO A 141 -9.81 8.58 -7.48
C PRO A 141 -9.24 7.61 -6.44
N ASP A 142 -9.97 6.57 -6.06
CA ASP A 142 -9.52 5.58 -5.08
C ASP A 142 -8.30 4.79 -5.57
N VAL A 143 -8.28 4.40 -6.85
CA VAL A 143 -7.17 3.68 -7.48
C VAL A 143 -5.92 4.55 -7.48
N ARG A 144 -6.03 5.80 -7.95
CA ARG A 144 -4.92 6.77 -7.94
C ARG A 144 -4.40 7.09 -6.54
N ARG A 145 -5.29 7.31 -5.56
CA ARG A 145 -4.89 7.56 -4.17
C ARG A 145 -4.14 6.38 -3.58
N ARG A 146 -4.65 5.16 -3.77
CA ARG A 146 -4.00 3.94 -3.30
C ARG A 146 -2.62 3.76 -3.94
N TYR A 147 -2.50 3.96 -5.25
CA TYR A 147 -1.24 3.90 -5.96
C TYR A 147 -0.22 4.91 -5.41
N LEU A 148 -0.65 6.17 -5.24
CA LEU A 148 0.19 7.23 -4.69
C LEU A 148 0.64 6.89 -3.26
N ASP A 149 -0.28 6.47 -2.40
CA ASP A 149 0.04 6.12 -1.01
C ASP A 149 1.02 4.96 -0.91
N MET A 150 0.85 3.92 -1.74
CA MET A 150 1.77 2.79 -1.80
C MET A 150 3.15 3.20 -2.29
N THR A 151 3.22 4.08 -3.29
CA THR A 151 4.48 4.61 -3.81
C THR A 151 5.20 5.45 -2.75
N ILE A 152 4.51 6.38 -2.10
CA ILE A 152 5.09 7.23 -1.04
C ILE A 152 5.53 6.38 0.16
N ALA A 153 4.73 5.39 0.58
CA ALA A 153 5.05 4.52 1.71
C ALA A 153 6.35 3.71 1.53
N GLN A 154 6.77 3.46 0.28
CA GLN A 154 8.03 2.79 0.00
C GLN A 154 9.25 3.71 0.17
N VAL A 155 9.10 5.01 -0.10
CA VAL A 155 10.26 5.93 -0.23
C VAL A 155 10.33 6.97 0.89
N TYR A 156 9.20 7.34 1.50
CA TYR A 156 9.14 8.37 2.53
C TYR A 156 9.04 7.75 3.93
N PRO A 157 10.09 7.86 4.76
CA PRO A 157 10.09 7.29 6.11
C PRO A 157 8.94 7.82 6.97
N GLY A 158 8.23 6.91 7.64
CA GLY A 158 7.15 7.28 8.55
C GLY A 158 5.80 7.58 7.87
N TYR A 159 5.74 7.76 6.55
CA TYR A 159 4.48 8.04 5.85
C TYR A 159 3.42 6.95 6.10
N ALA A 160 3.81 5.67 5.99
CA ALA A 160 2.90 4.56 6.25
C ALA A 160 2.33 4.57 7.68
N ARG A 161 3.12 5.03 8.66
CA ARG A 161 2.69 5.14 10.06
C ARG A 161 1.66 6.25 10.22
N GLU A 162 1.93 7.42 9.65
CA GLU A 162 1.00 8.55 9.72
C GLU A 162 -0.28 8.28 8.92
N LEU A 163 -0.18 7.62 7.77
CA LEU A 163 -1.34 7.21 6.99
C LEU A 163 -2.22 6.22 7.77
N SER A 164 -1.60 5.22 8.41
CA SER A 164 -2.32 4.27 9.27
C SER A 164 -3.01 4.99 10.44
N ALA A 165 -2.32 5.93 11.08
CA ALA A 165 -2.88 6.71 12.19
C ALA A 165 -4.05 7.57 11.72
N TYR A 166 -3.91 8.27 10.59
CA TYR A 166 -4.96 9.08 9.97
C TYR A 166 -6.21 8.26 9.68
N LEU A 167 -6.06 7.11 9.02
CA LEU A 167 -7.19 6.23 8.69
C LEU A 167 -7.89 5.68 9.94
N GLN A 168 -7.15 5.37 11.00
CA GLN A 168 -7.72 4.96 12.28
C GLN A 168 -8.52 6.10 12.93
N THR A 169 -7.99 7.33 12.94
CA THR A 169 -8.68 8.52 13.46
C THR A 169 -9.99 8.76 12.69
N ILE A 170 -9.97 8.69 11.36
CA ILE A 170 -11.18 8.79 10.52
C ILE A 170 -12.19 7.70 10.86
N SER A 171 -11.75 6.45 11.03
CA SER A 171 -12.64 5.34 11.39
C SER A 171 -13.31 5.55 12.75
N GLN A 172 -12.56 6.00 13.76
CA GLN A 172 -13.08 6.29 15.09
C GLN A 172 -14.07 7.45 15.08
N ARG A 173 -13.75 8.53 14.36
CA ARG A 173 -14.65 9.67 14.13
C ARG A 173 -15.96 9.24 13.47
N ASN A 174 -15.88 8.44 12.40
CA ASN A 174 -17.07 7.94 11.70
C ASN A 174 -17.92 7.01 12.58
N ALA A 175 -17.29 6.21 13.44
CA ALA A 175 -18.01 5.38 14.41
C ALA A 175 -18.74 6.23 15.45
N LEU A 176 -18.12 7.31 15.93
CA LEU A 176 -18.76 8.27 16.84
C LEU A 176 -19.95 8.96 16.15
N LEU A 177 -19.77 9.49 14.94
CA LEU A 177 -20.86 10.09 14.16
C LEU A 177 -22.05 9.14 13.99
N LYS A 178 -21.78 7.87 13.66
CA LYS A 178 -22.82 6.84 13.55
C LYS A 178 -23.53 6.62 14.88
N ASN A 179 -22.79 6.56 15.99
CA ASN A 179 -23.37 6.38 17.32
C ASN A 179 -24.28 7.57 17.71
N MET A 180 -23.85 8.80 17.43
CA MET A 180 -24.62 10.01 17.69
C MET A 180 -25.88 10.09 16.82
N ALA A 181 -25.80 9.65 15.56
CA ALA A 181 -26.97 9.57 14.69
C ALA A 181 -28.02 8.57 15.22
N GLU A 182 -27.60 7.47 15.83
CA GLU A 182 -28.49 6.43 16.37
C GLU A 182 -29.03 6.73 17.77
N ARG A 183 -28.22 7.34 18.65
CA ARG A 183 -28.50 7.45 20.09
C ARG A 183 -28.51 8.88 20.63
N GLY A 184 -28.23 9.87 19.78
CA GLY A 184 -27.88 11.21 20.21
C GLY A 184 -26.48 11.26 20.84
N GLY A 185 -26.00 12.46 21.12
CA GLY A 185 -24.69 12.69 21.74
C GLY A 185 -24.33 14.17 21.67
N ASP A 186 -23.31 14.55 22.42
CA ASP A 186 -22.82 15.93 22.45
C ASP A 186 -21.88 16.20 21.27
N PRO A 187 -22.24 17.09 20.31
CA PRO A 187 -21.39 17.44 19.16
C PRO A 187 -19.97 17.86 19.54
N ALA A 188 -19.73 18.43 20.73
CA ALA A 188 -18.40 18.83 21.19
C ALA A 188 -17.42 17.65 21.31
N GLN A 189 -17.92 16.41 21.37
CA GLN A 189 -17.07 15.22 21.31
C GLN A 189 -16.35 15.05 19.96
N LEU A 190 -16.84 15.68 18.90
CA LEU A 190 -16.20 15.66 17.58
C LEU A 190 -14.98 16.57 17.51
N ASP A 191 -14.91 17.64 18.31
CA ASP A 191 -13.83 18.64 18.25
C ASP A 191 -12.44 18.01 18.43
N PHE A 192 -12.32 17.08 19.39
CA PHE A 192 -11.10 16.31 19.58
C PHE A 192 -10.70 15.52 18.34
N TRP A 193 -11.65 14.86 17.68
CA TRP A 193 -11.39 14.09 16.46
C TRP A 193 -11.09 14.98 15.27
N ASP A 194 -11.77 16.12 15.14
CA ASP A 194 -11.55 17.09 14.08
C ASP A 194 -10.14 17.66 14.14
N GLU A 195 -9.64 18.01 15.34
CA GLU A 195 -8.25 18.44 15.53
C GLU A 195 -7.26 17.35 15.08
N ARG A 196 -7.47 16.09 15.47
CA ARG A 196 -6.58 14.98 15.08
C ARG A 196 -6.62 14.68 13.59
N VAL A 197 -7.81 14.79 12.97
CA VAL A 197 -7.97 14.62 11.53
C VAL A 197 -7.27 15.75 10.78
N ALA A 198 -7.39 16.99 11.23
CA ALA A 198 -6.72 18.13 10.62
C ALA A 198 -5.20 18.02 10.73
N GLU A 199 -4.68 17.70 11.91
CA GLU A 199 -3.25 17.52 12.17
C GLU A 199 -2.66 16.45 11.24
N LYS A 200 -3.22 15.23 11.28
CA LYS A 200 -2.70 14.11 10.48
C LYS A 200 -2.97 14.28 8.99
N GLY A 201 -4.14 14.79 8.64
CA GLY A 201 -4.54 15.06 7.25
C GLY A 201 -3.61 16.06 6.58
N SER A 202 -3.21 17.12 7.29
CA SER A 202 -2.28 18.13 6.77
C SER A 202 -0.93 17.53 6.38
N PHE A 203 -0.38 16.63 7.21
CA PHE A 203 0.86 15.91 6.92
C PHE A 203 0.73 15.05 5.65
N ILE A 204 -0.35 14.27 5.53
CA ILE A 204 -0.60 13.42 4.36
C ILE A 204 -0.76 14.27 3.09
N MET A 205 -1.55 15.33 3.15
CA MET A 205 -1.78 16.23 2.01
C MET A 205 -0.48 16.90 1.56
N ARG A 206 0.28 17.48 2.49
CA ARG A 206 1.57 18.11 2.19
C ARG A 206 2.53 17.14 1.52
N THR A 207 2.64 15.92 2.07
CA THR A 207 3.54 14.90 1.53
C THR A 207 3.10 14.50 0.11
N ARG A 208 1.80 14.28 -0.12
CA ARG A 208 1.27 13.96 -1.45
C ARG A 208 1.54 15.07 -2.47
N ILE A 209 1.33 16.34 -2.11
CA ILE A 209 1.60 17.48 -2.98
C ILE A 209 3.08 17.51 -3.39
N GLN A 210 3.98 17.42 -2.41
CA GLN A 210 5.41 17.42 -2.66
C GLN A 210 5.81 16.26 -3.58
N MET A 211 5.37 15.04 -3.27
CA MET A 211 5.72 13.85 -4.05
C MET A 211 5.15 13.87 -5.46
N LEU A 212 3.96 14.46 -5.67
CA LEU A 212 3.38 14.63 -7.01
C LEU A 212 4.11 15.67 -7.84
N GLN A 213 4.60 16.76 -7.23
CA GLN A 213 5.44 17.74 -7.92
C GLN A 213 6.76 17.13 -8.38
N GLU A 214 7.42 16.38 -7.50
CA GLU A 214 8.64 15.63 -7.85
C GLU A 214 8.36 14.58 -8.94
N PHE A 215 7.22 13.88 -8.84
CA PHE A 215 6.81 12.89 -9.82
C PHE A 215 6.51 13.50 -11.20
N GLU A 216 5.78 14.62 -11.27
CA GLU A 216 5.53 15.34 -12.52
C GLU A 216 6.83 15.74 -13.19
N GLN A 217 7.77 16.34 -12.44
CA GLN A 217 9.04 16.77 -12.99
C GLN A 217 9.82 15.62 -13.65
N LEU A 218 9.84 14.44 -13.01
CA LEU A 218 10.50 13.25 -13.53
C LEU A 218 9.73 12.63 -14.72
N ALA A 219 8.40 12.54 -14.59
CA ALA A 219 7.55 11.87 -15.56
C ALA A 219 7.39 12.69 -16.86
N SER A 220 7.36 14.02 -16.78
CA SER A 220 7.16 14.87 -17.95
C SER A 220 8.30 14.77 -18.95
N ALA A 221 9.55 14.65 -18.49
CA ALA A 221 10.69 14.43 -19.37
C ALA A 221 10.58 13.10 -20.13
N THR A 222 10.30 12.01 -19.40
CA THR A 222 10.12 10.68 -20.02
C THR A 222 8.88 10.62 -20.92
N HIS A 223 7.78 11.27 -20.55
CA HIS A 223 6.56 11.30 -21.35
C HIS A 223 6.76 12.06 -22.67
N LEU A 224 7.48 13.18 -22.64
CA LEU A 224 7.78 13.95 -23.84
C LEU A 224 8.64 13.14 -24.83
N GLU A 225 9.58 12.35 -24.33
CA GLU A 225 10.39 11.44 -25.15
C GLU A 225 9.52 10.31 -25.75
N LEU A 226 8.71 9.64 -24.94
CA LEU A 226 7.86 8.53 -25.37
C LEU A 226 6.72 8.95 -26.31
N SER A 227 6.25 10.19 -26.20
CA SER A 227 5.20 10.75 -27.07
C SER A 227 5.75 11.35 -28.37
N GLU A 228 7.06 11.25 -28.64
CA GLU A 228 7.72 11.91 -29.77
C GLU A 228 7.47 13.43 -29.79
N GLN A 229 7.52 14.07 -28.62
CA GLN A 229 7.29 15.52 -28.43
C GLN A 229 5.87 16.00 -28.79
N ARG A 230 4.87 15.12 -28.74
CA ARG A 230 3.49 15.45 -29.15
C ARG A 230 2.57 15.82 -27.99
N SER A 231 2.93 15.48 -26.75
CA SER A 231 2.10 15.75 -25.59
C SER A 231 2.92 16.09 -24.36
N ASP A 232 2.47 17.11 -23.65
CA ASP A 232 2.95 17.44 -22.32
C ASP A 232 2.18 16.64 -21.26
N LEU A 233 2.85 16.33 -20.15
CA LEU A 233 2.23 15.73 -18.98
C LEU A 233 2.10 16.77 -17.87
N THR A 234 0.90 16.87 -17.29
CA THR A 234 0.62 17.68 -16.10
C THR A 234 -0.21 16.87 -15.13
N ILE A 235 0.08 17.00 -13.85
CA ILE A 235 -0.53 16.25 -12.76
C ILE A 235 -1.01 17.22 -11.70
N GLN A 236 -2.32 17.42 -11.66
CA GLN A 236 -2.93 18.30 -10.67
C GLN A 236 -3.39 17.51 -9.44
N TYR A 237 -2.92 17.91 -8.26
CA TYR A 237 -3.47 17.41 -7.00
C TYR A 237 -4.74 18.18 -6.63
N LEU A 238 -5.87 17.46 -6.54
CA LEU A 238 -7.14 18.01 -6.06
C LEU A 238 -7.34 17.60 -4.59
N PRO A 239 -7.08 18.50 -3.63
CA PRO A 239 -7.22 18.19 -2.21
C PRO A 239 -8.69 18.05 -1.81
N GLY A 240 -8.96 17.25 -0.77
CA GLY A 240 -10.30 17.16 -0.17
C GLY A 240 -10.72 18.41 0.62
N PHE A 241 -9.78 19.32 0.89
CA PHE A 241 -10.00 20.62 1.50
C PHE A 241 -9.25 21.68 0.70
N ASP A 242 -9.97 22.71 0.26
CA ASP A 242 -9.38 23.79 -0.52
C ASP A 242 -8.85 24.91 0.39
N PHE A 243 -7.52 25.00 0.48
CA PHE A 243 -6.84 26.05 1.24
C PHE A 243 -6.90 27.43 0.55
N LEU A 244 -7.16 27.49 -0.75
CA LEU A 244 -7.15 28.72 -1.54
C LEU A 244 -8.53 29.38 -1.57
N HIS A 245 -9.62 28.61 -1.60
CA HIS A 245 -10.98 29.16 -1.59
C HIS A 245 -11.54 29.44 -0.19
N SER A 246 -11.00 28.83 0.87
CA SER A 246 -11.47 29.06 2.25
C SER A 246 -11.16 30.47 2.78
N THR A 247 -10.11 31.12 2.30
CA THR A 247 -9.73 32.49 2.73
C THR A 247 -10.68 33.57 2.17
N GLN A 248 -11.34 33.33 1.03
CA GLN A 248 -12.33 34.27 0.48
C GLN A 248 -13.68 34.20 1.21
N ALA A 249 -14.02 33.07 1.81
CA ALA A 249 -15.24 32.90 2.60
C ALA A 249 -15.16 33.56 4.00
N GLN A 250 -13.96 33.73 4.56
CA GLN A 250 -13.79 34.46 5.83
C GLN A 250 -13.75 35.98 5.65
N ASN A 251 -13.33 36.48 4.48
CA ASN A 251 -13.30 37.91 4.18
C ASN A 251 -14.65 38.49 3.70
N SER A 252 -15.66 37.65 3.46
CA SER A 252 -17.00 38.08 3.03
C SER A 252 -18.04 38.15 4.17
N LEU A 253 -17.64 37.84 5.42
CA LEU A 253 -18.45 38.04 6.62
C LEU A 253 -18.02 39.28 7.44
N VAL A 254 -17.07 40.07 6.93
CA VAL A 254 -16.68 41.38 7.46
C VAL A 254 -16.72 42.41 6.33
N SER A 255 -17.94 42.72 5.88
CA SER A 255 -18.26 43.95 5.12
C SER A 255 -19.74 44.25 5.25
#